data_AF-W7Y3G1-F1
#
_entry.id   AF-W7Y3G1-F1
#
_cell.length_a   1.000
_cell.length_b   1.000
_cell.length_c   1.000
_cell.angle_alpha   90.00
_cell.angle_beta   90.00
_cell.angle_gamma   90.00
#
_symmetry.space_group_name_H-M   'P 1'
#
loop_
_entity.id
_entity.type
_entity.pdbx_description
1 polymer ?
#
loop_
_entity_poly.entity_id
_entity_poly.type
_entity_poly.pdbx_seq_one_letter_code
_entity_poly.pdbx_strand_id
1 'polypeptide(L)'
;MRHCILMAFLLLALYTNAQKSVVIFYNQHKAEAIQLRKGGLVVLKYRGYLQQMELESNYILELNDSTITMGKPRLFSNPINTKTIRIEDIHGFRKVSAGAMFLKSTLTIGATLGTYYAVRSHGDHLNSSQQILLSTGAGLLTSISLKLIFPDNKIKHKMKDGWKIMVR
;
A
#
# COMPACT_ATOMS: atom_id res chain seq x y z
N MET A 1 -2.76 -1.32 -45.58
CA MET A 1 -3.93 -1.97 -44.92
C MET A 1 -3.58 -3.22 -44.13
N ARG A 2 -2.84 -4.19 -44.69
CA ARG A 2 -2.46 -5.45 -44.00
C ARG A 2 -1.77 -5.26 -42.63
N HIS A 3 -0.92 -4.24 -42.49
CA HIS A 3 -0.20 -3.95 -41.23
C HIS A 3 -1.10 -3.32 -40.15
N CYS A 4 -2.12 -2.53 -40.54
CA CYS A 4 -3.09 -1.96 -39.61
C CYS A 4 -3.98 -3.04 -38.97
N ILE A 5 -4.35 -4.07 -39.76
CA ILE A 5 -5.14 -5.21 -39.29
C ILE A 5 -4.34 -6.05 -38.29
N LEU A 6 -3.06 -6.31 -38.58
CA LEU A 6 -2.16 -7.01 -37.65
C LEU A 6 -1.97 -6.25 -36.33
N MET A 7 -1.82 -4.93 -36.38
CA MET A 7 -1.68 -4.10 -35.17
C MET A 7 -2.97 -4.07 -34.35
N ALA A 8 -4.13 -3.99 -34.99
CA ALA A 8 -5.42 -4.07 -34.30
C ALA A 8 -5.63 -5.44 -33.63
N PHE A 9 -5.24 -6.53 -34.29
CA PHE A 9 -5.33 -7.89 -33.73
C PHE A 9 -4.39 -8.09 -32.54
N LEU A 10 -3.17 -7.53 -32.60
CA LEU A 10 -2.24 -7.55 -31.47
C LEU A 10 -2.77 -6.75 -30.27
N LEU A 11 -3.39 -5.60 -30.50
CA LEU A 11 -4.02 -4.80 -29.44
C LEU A 11 -5.23 -5.49 -28.81
N LEU A 12 -6.04 -6.20 -29.61
CA LEU A 12 -7.18 -7.00 -29.13
C LEU A 12 -6.71 -8.22 -28.30
N ALA A 13 -5.65 -8.91 -28.73
CA ALA A 13 -5.08 -10.05 -28.01
C ALA A 13 -4.44 -9.65 -26.66
N LEU A 14 -3.92 -8.43 -26.55
CA LEU A 14 -3.44 -7.89 -25.27
C LEU A 14 -4.60 -7.57 -24.31
N TYR A 15 -5.80 -7.31 -24.83
CA TYR A 15 -6.96 -6.94 -24.01
C TYR A 15 -7.66 -8.17 -23.37
N THR A 16 -7.62 -9.34 -24.01
CA THR A 16 -8.34 -10.55 -23.55
C THR A 16 -7.69 -11.25 -22.36
N ASN A 17 -6.39 -11.08 -22.13
CA ASN A 17 -5.68 -11.66 -20.98
C ASN A 17 -5.81 -10.86 -19.67
N ALA A 18 -6.53 -9.75 -19.67
CA ALA A 18 -6.72 -8.90 -18.50
C ALA A 18 -8.00 -9.27 -17.72
N GLN A 19 -8.18 -10.54 -17.36
CA GLN A 19 -9.24 -10.94 -16.44
C GLN A 19 -8.85 -10.44 -15.04
N LYS A 20 -9.45 -9.32 -14.63
CA LYS A 20 -9.10 -8.62 -13.39
C LYS A 20 -9.71 -9.36 -12.20
N SER A 21 -8.92 -10.20 -11.52
CA SER A 21 -9.31 -10.74 -10.21
C SER A 21 -9.41 -9.59 -9.19
N VAL A 22 -10.58 -9.47 -8.54
CA VAL A 22 -10.90 -8.41 -7.58
C VAL A 22 -11.55 -9.01 -6.34
N VAL A 23 -11.04 -8.64 -5.16
CA VAL A 23 -11.73 -8.90 -3.90
C VAL A 23 -12.57 -7.68 -3.53
N ILE A 24 -13.86 -7.90 -3.29
CA ILE A 24 -14.83 -6.88 -2.93
C ILE A 24 -15.21 -7.09 -1.46
N PHE A 25 -14.92 -6.08 -0.65
CA PHE A 25 -15.44 -5.97 0.70
C PHE A 25 -16.73 -5.17 0.65
N TYR A 26 -17.85 -5.77 1.00
CA TYR A 26 -19.16 -5.15 0.93
C TYR A 26 -19.80 -5.08 2.30
N ASN A 27 -20.39 -3.94 2.63
CA ASN A 27 -21.16 -3.75 3.85
C ASN A 27 -22.60 -3.35 3.48
N GLN A 28 -23.54 -4.25 3.74
CA GLN A 28 -24.96 -4.05 3.45
C GLN A 28 -25.56 -2.89 4.25
N HIS A 29 -25.17 -2.73 5.51
CA HIS A 29 -25.71 -1.69 6.39
C HIS A 29 -25.27 -0.28 6.00
N LYS A 30 -24.07 -0.16 5.40
CA LYS A 30 -23.50 1.13 4.96
C LYS A 30 -23.70 1.41 3.47
N ALA A 31 -24.22 0.45 2.71
CA ALA A 31 -24.25 0.49 1.24
C ALA A 31 -22.89 0.81 0.61
N GLU A 32 -21.79 0.35 1.24
CA GLU A 32 -20.43 0.62 0.80
C GLU A 32 -19.77 -0.65 0.24
N ALA A 33 -19.05 -0.50 -0.87
CA ALA A 33 -18.23 -1.56 -1.45
C ALA A 33 -16.80 -1.06 -1.67
N ILE A 34 -15.82 -1.77 -1.12
CA ILE A 34 -14.40 -1.48 -1.27
C ILE A 34 -13.77 -2.58 -2.10
N GLN A 35 -13.35 -2.22 -3.31
CA GLN A 35 -12.64 -3.12 -4.21
C GLN A 35 -11.13 -3.08 -3.96
N LEU A 36 -10.55 -4.26 -3.74
CA LEU A 36 -9.12 -4.52 -3.73
C LEU A 36 -8.74 -5.25 -5.02
N ARG A 37 -7.81 -4.66 -5.76
CA ARG A 37 -7.29 -5.21 -7.02
C ARG A 37 -5.87 -5.70 -6.80
N LYS A 38 -5.45 -6.67 -7.62
CA LYS A 38 -4.03 -7.06 -7.74
C LYS A 38 -3.16 -5.82 -7.96
N GLY A 39 -2.01 -5.76 -7.28
CA GLY A 39 -1.09 -4.62 -7.24
C GLY A 39 -1.48 -3.52 -6.25
N GLY A 40 -2.65 -3.57 -5.61
CA GLY A 40 -3.03 -2.61 -4.58
C GLY A 40 -2.31 -2.87 -3.25
N LEU A 41 -1.95 -1.81 -2.53
CA LEU A 41 -1.46 -1.91 -1.16
C LEU A 41 -2.65 -2.03 -0.19
N VAL A 42 -2.60 -3.02 0.70
CA VAL A 42 -3.63 -3.27 1.72
C VAL A 42 -2.98 -3.54 3.07
N VAL A 43 -3.63 -3.10 4.13
CA VAL A 43 -3.37 -3.54 5.50
C VAL A 43 -4.45 -4.54 5.89
N LEU A 44 -4.06 -5.77 6.21
CA LEU A 44 -4.98 -6.82 6.67
C LEU A 44 -4.68 -7.15 8.12
N LYS A 45 -5.75 -7.28 8.91
CA LYS A 45 -5.72 -7.91 10.23
C LYS A 45 -6.36 -9.27 10.11
N TYR A 46 -5.61 -10.33 10.39
CA TYR A 46 -6.05 -11.70 10.23
C TYR A 46 -5.61 -12.57 11.40
N ARG A 47 -6.18 -13.76 11.50
CA ARG A 47 -5.79 -14.77 12.48
C ARG A 47 -4.66 -15.63 11.89
N GLY A 48 -3.47 -15.57 12.50
CA GLY A 48 -2.31 -16.35 12.08
C GLY A 48 -2.41 -17.82 12.47
N TYR A 49 -1.40 -18.61 12.08
CA TYR A 49 -1.35 -20.05 12.33
C TYR A 49 -1.50 -20.43 13.82
N LEU A 50 -0.86 -19.66 14.70
CA LEU A 50 -0.94 -19.83 16.16
C LEU A 50 -2.21 -19.22 16.78
N GLN A 51 -3.25 -18.98 15.99
CA GLN A 51 -4.49 -18.28 16.37
C GLN A 51 -4.32 -16.85 16.92
N GLN A 52 -3.10 -16.31 16.89
CA GLN A 52 -2.81 -14.93 17.26
C GLN A 52 -3.28 -13.95 16.18
N MET A 53 -3.73 -12.78 16.61
CA MET A 53 -4.10 -11.72 15.67
C MET A 53 -2.86 -11.02 15.15
N GLU A 54 -2.64 -11.10 13.83
CA GLU A 54 -1.52 -10.45 13.15
C GLU A 54 -2.02 -9.30 12.28
N LEU A 55 -1.13 -8.34 12.02
CA LEU A 55 -1.37 -7.22 11.14
C LEU A 55 -0.24 -7.16 10.12
N GLU A 56 -0.60 -7.27 8.84
CA GLU A 56 0.35 -7.27 7.73
C GLU A 56 -0.05 -6.17 6.74
N SER A 57 0.94 -5.44 6.22
CA SER A 57 0.74 -4.38 5.24
C SER A 57 1.63 -4.62 4.03
N ASN A 58 1.04 -5.02 2.92
CA ASN A 58 1.82 -5.32 1.71
C ASN A 58 0.97 -5.23 0.43
N TYR A 59 1.62 -5.37 -0.73
CA TYR A 59 0.94 -5.35 -2.02
C TYR A 59 0.27 -6.70 -2.30
N ILE A 60 -0.91 -6.66 -2.89
CA ILE A 60 -1.61 -7.86 -3.35
C ILE A 60 -0.92 -8.38 -4.61
N LEU A 61 -0.35 -9.58 -4.54
CA LEU A 61 0.31 -10.25 -5.66
C LEU A 61 -0.66 -11.14 -6.42
N GLU A 62 -1.53 -11.84 -5.69
CA GLU A 62 -2.45 -12.81 -6.25
C GLU A 62 -3.71 -12.90 -5.39
N LEU A 63 -4.84 -13.17 -6.05
CA LEU A 63 -6.16 -13.27 -5.45
C LEU A 63 -6.81 -14.54 -6.00
N ASN A 64 -7.13 -15.46 -5.09
CA ASN A 64 -7.87 -16.68 -5.37
C ASN A 64 -9.19 -16.65 -4.60
N ASP A 65 -10.10 -17.59 -4.89
CA ASP A 65 -11.44 -17.64 -4.30
C ASP A 65 -11.45 -17.75 -2.76
N SER A 66 -10.37 -18.31 -2.19
CA SER A 66 -10.24 -18.55 -0.75
C SER A 66 -9.02 -17.90 -0.11
N THR A 67 -8.08 -17.34 -0.90
CA THR A 67 -6.81 -16.81 -0.38
C THR A 67 -6.38 -15.51 -1.05
N ILE A 68 -5.62 -14.71 -0.28
CA ILE A 68 -4.96 -13.48 -0.73
C ILE A 68 -3.47 -13.66 -0.49
N THR A 69 -2.68 -13.60 -1.56
CA THR A 69 -1.21 -13.59 -1.47
C THR A 69 -0.71 -12.17 -1.53
N MET A 70 0.00 -11.74 -0.49
CA MET A 70 0.59 -10.42 -0.38
C MET A 70 2.12 -10.50 -0.34
N GLY A 71 2.82 -9.48 -0.83
CA GLY A 71 4.28 -9.44 -0.83
C GLY A 71 4.81 -8.19 -1.52
N LYS A 72 6.12 -7.96 -1.43
CA LYS A 72 6.75 -6.84 -2.14
C LYS A 72 7.12 -7.26 -3.56
N PRO A 73 6.55 -6.63 -4.60
CA PRO A 73 6.89 -6.95 -5.97
C PRO A 73 8.34 -6.54 -6.28
N ARG A 74 9.00 -7.30 -7.15
CA ARG A 74 10.33 -6.97 -7.70
C ARG A 74 10.27 -7.09 -9.23
N LEU A 75 10.98 -6.21 -9.93
CA LEU A 75 10.94 -6.12 -11.40
C LEU A 75 11.63 -7.30 -12.10
N PHE A 76 12.71 -7.83 -11.51
CA PHE A 76 13.59 -8.81 -12.15
C PHE A 76 13.85 -10.05 -11.29
N SER A 77 13.07 -10.26 -10.24
CA SER A 77 13.23 -11.41 -9.35
C SER A 77 11.91 -11.80 -8.71
N ASN A 78 11.91 -12.93 -8.03
CA ASN A 78 10.77 -13.36 -7.23
C ASN A 78 10.38 -12.30 -6.18
N PRO A 79 9.08 -12.17 -5.86
CA PRO A 79 8.62 -11.30 -4.78
C PRO A 79 9.23 -11.70 -3.45
N ILE A 80 9.42 -10.73 -2.56
CA ILE A 80 9.95 -10.97 -1.21
C ILE A 80 8.85 -10.75 -0.16
N ASN A 81 9.05 -11.34 1.02
CA ASN A 81 8.11 -11.28 2.14
C ASN A 81 6.71 -11.69 1.71
N THR A 82 6.62 -12.79 0.97
CA THR A 82 5.36 -13.34 0.49
C THR A 82 4.61 -13.99 1.64
N LYS A 83 3.33 -13.68 1.76
CA LYS A 83 2.44 -14.26 2.77
C LYS A 83 1.07 -14.52 2.15
N THR A 84 0.59 -15.74 2.30
CA THR A 84 -0.73 -16.16 1.85
C THR A 84 -1.67 -16.22 3.04
N ILE A 85 -2.79 -15.52 2.95
CA ILE A 85 -3.79 -15.40 4.02
C ILE A 85 -5.11 -15.93 3.49
N ARG A 86 -5.80 -16.77 4.25
CA ARG A 86 -7.14 -17.24 3.87
C ARG A 86 -8.15 -16.12 4.10
N ILE A 87 -9.11 -15.98 3.19
CA ILE A 87 -10.12 -14.92 3.22
C ILE A 87 -10.97 -15.02 4.50
N GLU A 88 -11.27 -16.23 4.95
CA GLU A 88 -12.02 -16.51 6.18
C GLU A 88 -11.31 -16.03 7.46
N ASP A 89 -9.97 -15.99 7.45
CA ASP A 89 -9.17 -15.57 8.61
C ASP A 89 -9.05 -14.04 8.72
N ILE A 90 -9.55 -13.29 7.74
CA ILE A 90 -9.48 -11.82 7.72
C ILE A 90 -10.52 -11.24 8.68
N HIS A 91 -10.05 -10.54 9.70
CA HIS A 91 -10.89 -9.87 10.70
C HIS A 91 -10.99 -8.36 10.50
N GLY A 92 -10.13 -7.77 9.67
CA GLY A 92 -10.22 -6.37 9.31
C GLY A 92 -9.29 -6.00 8.18
N PHE A 93 -9.58 -4.88 7.53
CA PHE A 93 -8.81 -4.41 6.39
C PHE A 93 -8.76 -2.88 6.32
N ARG A 94 -7.78 -2.39 5.56
CA ARG A 94 -7.71 -1.02 5.09
C ARG A 94 -7.07 -1.01 3.72
N LYS A 95 -7.79 -0.48 2.74
CA LYS A 95 -7.22 -0.11 1.45
C LYS A 95 -6.32 1.11 1.63
N VAL A 96 -5.06 1.01 1.22
CA VAL A 96 -4.17 2.18 1.15
C VAL A 96 -4.29 2.76 -0.26
N SER A 97 -4.65 4.04 -0.35
CA SER A 97 -4.74 4.69 -1.66
C SER A 97 -3.33 4.98 -2.20
N ALA A 98 -3.14 4.75 -3.49
CA ALA A 98 -1.89 5.12 -4.16
C ALA A 98 -1.59 6.62 -3.97
N GLY A 99 -2.62 7.47 -4.06
CA GLY A 99 -2.48 8.92 -3.83
C GLY A 99 -1.94 9.27 -2.44
N ALA A 100 -2.41 8.60 -1.37
CA ALA A 100 -1.86 8.84 -0.03
C ALA A 100 -0.39 8.39 0.08
N MET A 101 -0.01 7.31 -0.61
CA MET A 101 1.38 6.86 -0.67
C MET A 101 2.26 7.86 -1.43
N PHE A 102 1.82 8.34 -2.59
CA PHE A 102 2.53 9.38 -3.35
C PHE A 102 2.67 10.67 -2.55
N LEU A 103 1.60 11.10 -1.88
CA LEU A 103 1.63 12.29 -1.03
C LEU A 103 2.61 12.12 0.14
N LYS A 104 2.57 10.97 0.83
CA LYS A 104 3.53 10.65 1.90
C LYS A 104 4.97 10.72 1.37
N SER A 105 5.28 10.09 0.24
CA SER A 105 6.61 10.13 -0.37
C SER A 105 7.02 11.55 -0.77
N THR A 106 6.11 12.32 -1.36
CA THR A 106 6.37 13.71 -1.79
C THR A 106 6.67 14.60 -0.57
N LEU A 107 5.90 14.46 0.50
CA LEU A 107 6.14 15.18 1.76
C LEU A 107 7.46 14.77 2.39
N THR A 108 7.82 13.47 2.38
CA THR A 108 9.12 13.01 2.88
C THR A 108 10.28 13.62 2.09
N ILE A 109 10.20 13.60 0.76
CA ILE A 109 11.24 14.17 -0.12
C ILE A 109 11.30 15.69 0.08
N GLY A 110 10.16 16.37 0.09
CA GLY A 110 10.06 17.81 0.29
C GLY A 110 10.61 18.24 1.66
N ALA A 111 10.28 17.52 2.73
CA ALA A 111 10.81 17.78 4.07
C ALA A 111 12.32 17.53 4.15
N THR A 112 12.81 16.46 3.52
CA THR A 112 14.26 16.16 3.47
C THR A 112 15.03 17.25 2.72
N LEU A 113 14.56 17.64 1.53
CA LEU A 113 15.17 18.71 0.73
C LEU A 113 15.07 20.06 1.44
N GLY A 114 13.90 20.39 2.00
CA GLY A 114 13.68 21.62 2.76
C GLY A 114 14.59 21.71 3.97
N THR A 115 14.74 20.62 4.73
CA THR A 115 15.68 20.55 5.85
C THR A 115 17.12 20.74 5.37
N TYR A 116 17.52 20.07 4.28
CA TYR A 116 18.86 20.24 3.71
C TYR A 116 19.16 21.68 3.32
N TYR A 117 18.27 22.35 2.58
CA TYR A 117 18.46 23.75 2.19
C TYR A 117 18.37 24.72 3.36
N ALA A 118 17.52 24.46 4.35
CA ALA A 118 17.44 25.26 5.57
C ALA A 118 18.75 25.17 6.39
N VAL A 119 19.30 23.97 6.57
CA VAL A 119 20.58 23.77 7.26
C VAL A 119 21.73 24.38 6.45
N ARG A 120 21.74 24.21 5.13
CA ARG A 120 22.79 24.76 4.25
C ARG A 120 22.78 26.28 4.20
N SER A 121 21.61 26.92 4.12
CA SER A 121 21.47 28.38 4.11
C SER A 121 21.92 29.05 5.41
N HIS A 122 21.91 28.31 6.52
CA HIS A 122 22.41 28.76 7.83
C HIS A 122 23.75 28.11 8.20
N GLY A 123 24.40 27.42 7.26
CA GLY A 123 25.58 26.59 7.51
C GLY A 123 26.78 27.38 8.04
N ASP A 124 26.91 28.63 7.63
CA ASP A 124 28.01 29.52 8.07
C ASP A 124 27.83 30.02 9.51
N HIS A 125 26.62 29.88 10.09
CA HIS A 125 26.29 30.29 11.45
C HIS A 125 26.09 29.14 12.43
N LEU A 126 26.12 27.89 11.93
CA LEU A 126 25.83 26.70 12.73
C LEU A 126 27.07 25.82 12.83
N ASN A 127 27.48 25.48 14.05
CA ASN A 127 28.54 24.49 14.27
C ASN A 127 28.06 23.09 13.82
N SER A 128 28.98 22.21 13.43
CA SER A 128 28.70 20.85 12.95
C SER A 128 27.78 20.05 13.89
N SER A 129 27.93 20.23 15.21
CA SER A 129 27.06 19.59 16.22
C SER A 129 25.61 20.09 16.16
N GLN A 130 25.41 21.40 15.94
CA GLN A 130 24.08 22.00 15.80
C GLN A 130 23.40 21.58 14.50
N GLN A 131 24.16 21.48 13.41
CA GLN A 131 23.66 21.00 12.12
C GLN A 131 23.17 19.54 12.21
N ILE A 132 23.93 18.67 12.90
CA ILE A 132 23.54 17.27 13.14
C ILE A 132 22.27 17.20 14.00
N LEU A 133 22.19 18.01 15.06
CA LEU A 133 21.04 18.00 15.97
C LEU A 133 19.78 18.49 15.26
N LEU A 134 19.86 19.56 14.49
CA LEU A 134 18.73 20.07 13.69
C LEU A 134 18.28 19.08 12.62
N SER A 135 19.21 18.47 11.90
CA SER A 135 18.90 17.46 10.87
C SER A 135 18.23 16.23 11.48
N THR A 136 18.72 15.78 12.64
CA THR A 136 18.15 14.64 13.36
C THR A 136 16.77 14.97 13.92
N GLY A 137 16.61 16.14 14.55
CA GLY A 137 15.35 16.62 15.09
C GLY A 137 14.28 16.78 14.00
N ALA A 138 14.64 17.41 12.88
CA ALA A 138 13.76 17.55 11.72
C ALA A 138 13.36 16.19 11.13
N GLY A 139 14.31 15.24 11.02
CA GLY A 139 14.04 13.88 10.56
C GLY A 139 13.07 13.13 11.47
N LEU A 140 13.25 13.22 12.79
CA LEU A 140 12.37 12.60 13.78
C LEU A 140 10.96 13.23 13.77
N LEU A 141 10.88 14.57 13.79
CA LEU A 141 9.60 15.29 13.76
C LEU A 141 8.82 14.98 12.47
N THR A 142 9.51 14.95 11.33
CA THR A 142 8.90 14.59 10.05
C THR A 142 8.39 13.15 10.09
N SER A 143 9.18 12.22 10.60
CA SER A 143 8.80 10.80 10.71
C SER A 143 7.58 10.59 11.62
N ILE A 144 7.55 11.25 12.77
CA ILE A 144 6.43 11.19 13.72
C ILE A 144 5.18 11.81 13.10
N SER A 145 5.31 12.99 12.49
CA SER A 145 4.19 13.70 11.85
C SER A 145 3.59 12.87 10.71
N LEU A 146 4.44 12.29 9.85
CA LEU A 146 3.98 11.43 8.77
C LEU A 146 3.31 10.16 9.28
N LYS A 147 3.79 9.56 10.37
CA LYS A 147 3.15 8.38 10.98
C LYS A 147 1.79 8.71 11.58
N LEU A 148 1.60 9.92 12.08
CA LEU A 148 0.33 10.39 12.62
C LEU A 148 -0.69 10.68 11.51
N ILE A 149 -0.27 11.33 10.44
CA ILE A 149 -1.13 11.67 9.29
C ILE A 149 -1.43 10.42 8.43
N PHE A 150 -0.41 9.59 8.18
CA PHE A 150 -0.48 8.36 7.37
C PHE A 150 -0.15 7.13 8.22
N PRO A 151 -1.06 6.68 9.10
CA PRO A 151 -0.79 5.55 9.97
C PRO A 151 -0.71 4.26 9.15
N ASP A 152 0.45 3.62 9.11
CA ASP A 152 0.64 2.39 8.32
C ASP A 152 -0.01 1.15 8.99
N ASN A 153 -0.13 1.15 10.33
CA ASN A 153 -0.56 -0.02 11.12
C ASN A 153 -1.97 0.12 11.70
N LYS A 154 -2.89 0.80 11.01
CA LYS A 154 -4.26 1.00 11.50
C LYS A 154 -5.29 0.42 10.55
N ILE A 155 -6.11 -0.50 11.07
CA ILE A 155 -7.28 -1.02 10.38
C ILE A 155 -8.38 0.03 10.40
N LYS A 156 -9.01 0.26 9.24
CA LYS A 156 -10.13 1.20 9.09
C LYS A 156 -11.48 0.47 9.17
N HIS A 157 -11.58 -0.74 8.62
CA HIS A 157 -12.81 -1.51 8.52
C HIS A 157 -12.65 -2.85 9.23
N LYS A 158 -13.52 -3.17 10.18
CA LYS A 158 -13.49 -4.46 10.91
C LYS A 158 -14.63 -5.34 10.41
N MET A 159 -14.40 -6.65 10.25
CA MET A 159 -15.47 -7.57 9.78
C MET A 159 -16.65 -7.63 10.74
N LYS A 160 -16.41 -7.44 12.05
CA LYS A 160 -17.45 -7.36 13.08
C LYS A 160 -18.50 -6.26 12.80
N ASP A 161 -18.17 -5.24 12.00
CA ASP A 161 -19.07 -4.14 11.66
C ASP A 161 -19.99 -4.46 10.46
N GLY A 162 -20.12 -5.74 10.09
CA GLY A 162 -21.00 -6.21 9.01
C GLY A 162 -20.37 -6.24 7.61
N TRP A 163 -19.04 -6.21 7.51
CA TRP A 163 -18.34 -6.36 6.23
C TRP A 163 -18.27 -7.83 5.82
N LYS A 164 -18.58 -8.11 4.56
CA LYS A 164 -18.51 -9.42 3.91
C LYS A 164 -17.53 -9.36 2.75
N ILE A 165 -16.89 -10.49 2.44
CA ILE A 165 -15.87 -10.58 1.40
C ILE A 165 -16.42 -11.41 0.24
N MET A 166 -16.24 -10.92 -0.99
CA MET A 166 -16.60 -11.62 -2.22
C MET A 166 -15.41 -11.56 -3.18
N VAL A 167 -15.12 -12.64 -3.89
CA VAL A 167 -14.08 -12.69 -4.94
C VAL A 167 -14.78 -12.75 -6.30
N ARG A 168 -14.28 -11.98 -7.28
CA ARG A 168 -14.78 -11.93 -8.67
C ARG A 168 -13.64 -11.80 -9.67
#